data_AF-A0A1E7H620-F1
#
_entry.id   AF-A0A1E7H620-F1
#
_cell.length_a   1.000
_cell.length_b   1.000
_cell.length_c   1.000
_cell.angle_alpha   90.00
_cell.angle_beta   90.00
_cell.angle_gamma   90.00
#
_symmetry.space_group_name_H-M   'P 1'
#
loop_
_entity.id
_entity.type
_entity.pdbx_description
1 polymer ?
#
loop_
_entity_poly.entity_id
_entity_poly.type
_entity_poly.pdbx_seq_one_letter_code
_entity_poly.pdbx_strand_id
1 'polypeptide(L)'
;MSLEHLIEKSTAGYQSMLDHLADISGMLKGAHPEGIGQALEHWHSLLQEARQLDTRIDQHRSVAPQNNLLPSFEQRTELMRQVALQCQQVYSQANLLKAMVSDELNKLQHGRKALGGYKGSSNNKGSRLTASL
;
A
#
# COMPACT_ATOMS: atom_id res chain seq x y z
N MET A 1 3.24 33.87 -10.06
CA MET A 1 3.92 32.58 -10.33
C MET A 1 3.58 32.21 -11.77
N SER A 2 4.55 31.92 -12.64
CA SER A 2 4.28 31.57 -14.04
C SER A 2 3.71 30.15 -14.16
N LEU A 3 3.00 29.87 -15.25
CA LEU A 3 2.46 28.53 -15.55
C LEU A 3 3.59 27.49 -15.67
N GLU A 4 4.71 27.86 -16.30
CA GLU A 4 5.94 27.06 -16.39
C GLU A 4 6.43 26.61 -15.01
N HIS A 5 6.56 27.55 -14.07
CA HIS A 5 7.02 27.25 -12.72
C HIS A 5 6.04 26.36 -11.93
N LEU A 6 4.73 26.52 -12.16
CA LEU A 6 3.72 25.63 -11.57
C LEU A 6 3.86 24.20 -12.11
N ILE A 7 4.08 24.05 -13.42
CA ILE A 7 4.28 22.73 -14.06
C ILE A 7 5.55 22.07 -13.53
N GLU A 8 6.68 22.79 -13.49
CA GLU A 8 7.93 22.28 -12.92
C GLU A 8 7.75 21.79 -11.47
N LYS A 9 7.06 22.59 -10.65
CA LYS A 9 6.80 22.22 -9.26
C LYS A 9 5.88 21.00 -9.13
N SER A 10 4.86 20.89 -9.98
CA SER A 10 3.98 19.71 -10.02
C SER A 10 4.73 18.46 -10.49
N THR A 11 5.58 18.57 -11.53
CA THR A 11 6.45 17.50 -12.02
C THR A 11 7.39 16.99 -10.92
N ALA A 12 8.06 17.90 -10.19
CA ALA A 12 8.90 17.54 -9.05
C ALA A 12 8.10 16.88 -7.90
N GLY A 13 6.87 17.35 -7.68
CA GLY A 13 5.94 16.73 -6.72
C GLY A 13 5.61 15.28 -7.09
N TYR A 14 5.32 15.01 -8.36
CA TYR A 14 5.06 13.65 -8.83
C TYR A 14 6.29 12.74 -8.74
N GLN A 15 7.49 13.26 -8.99
CA GLN A 15 8.72 12.50 -8.74
C GLN A 15 8.88 12.15 -7.26
N SER A 16 8.65 13.12 -6.37
CA SER A 16 8.73 12.89 -4.92
C SER A 16 7.71 11.84 -4.45
N MET A 17 6.52 11.82 -5.07
CA MET A 17 5.52 10.78 -4.83
C MET A 17 5.99 9.38 -5.28
N LEU A 18 6.70 9.27 -6.41
CA LEU A 18 7.27 8.00 -6.85
C LEU A 18 8.33 7.48 -5.89
N ASP A 19 9.24 8.35 -5.47
CA ASP A 19 10.31 8.01 -4.53
C ASP A 19 9.70 7.53 -3.20
N HIS A 20 8.69 8.23 -2.70
CA HIS A 20 7.98 7.85 -1.46
C HIS A 20 7.22 6.52 -1.58
N LEU A 21 6.65 6.22 -2.76
CA LEU A 21 6.04 4.90 -3.01
C LEU A 21 7.07 3.77 -3.07
N ALA A 22 8.29 4.06 -3.55
CA ALA A 22 9.39 3.09 -3.52
C ALA A 22 9.80 2.78 -2.07
N ASP A 23 9.85 3.79 -1.20
CA ASP A 23 10.11 3.62 0.24
C ASP A 23 9.04 2.76 0.91
N ILE A 24 7.75 3.04 0.65
CA ILE A 24 6.65 2.22 1.16
C ILE A 24 6.77 0.77 0.67
N SER A 25 7.09 0.56 -0.62
CA SER A 25 7.32 -0.80 -1.13
C SER A 25 8.49 -1.48 -0.42
N GLY A 26 9.58 -0.75 -0.13
CA GLY A 26 10.71 -1.22 0.66
C GLY A 26 10.29 -1.67 2.06
N MET A 27 9.50 -0.86 2.77
CA MET A 27 8.97 -1.19 4.10
C MET A 27 8.09 -2.45 4.07
N LEU A 28 7.23 -2.59 3.05
CA LEU A 28 6.41 -3.78 2.86
C LEU A 28 7.25 -5.02 2.58
N LYS A 29 8.33 -4.92 1.78
CA LYS A 29 9.25 -6.05 1.52
C LYS A 29 10.03 -6.45 2.76
N GLY A 30 10.47 -5.47 3.56
CA GLY A 30 11.23 -5.69 4.79
C GLY A 30 10.37 -6.10 5.99
N ALA A 31 9.04 -6.14 5.85
CA ALA A 31 8.11 -6.38 6.96
C ALA A 31 8.37 -5.45 8.16
N HIS A 32 8.58 -4.15 7.89
CA HIS A 32 8.79 -3.11 8.89
C HIS A 32 7.49 -2.31 9.12
N PRO A 33 6.54 -2.80 9.95
CA PRO A 33 5.24 -2.16 10.12
C PRO A 33 5.32 -0.81 10.85
N GLU A 34 6.38 -0.59 11.62
CA GLU A 34 6.57 0.58 12.49
C GLU A 34 6.56 1.91 11.71
N GLY A 35 7.08 1.90 10.47
CA GLY A 35 7.15 3.09 9.63
C GLY A 35 5.93 3.33 8.73
N ILE A 36 5.02 2.36 8.59
CA ILE A 36 3.93 2.43 7.61
C ILE A 36 2.95 3.57 7.93
N GLY A 37 2.64 3.80 9.20
CA GLY A 37 1.74 4.88 9.61
C GLY A 37 2.26 6.26 9.19
N GLN A 38 3.51 6.58 9.55
CA GLN A 38 4.16 7.84 9.17
C GLN A 38 4.31 7.97 7.66
N ALA A 39 4.63 6.88 6.96
CA ALA A 39 4.71 6.89 5.50
C ALA A 39 3.35 7.21 4.86
N LEU A 40 2.23 6.70 5.38
CA LEU A 40 0.90 7.02 4.87
C LEU A 40 0.49 8.48 5.14
N GLU A 41 0.86 9.03 6.29
CA GLU A 41 0.66 10.46 6.60
C GLU A 41 1.42 11.35 5.63
N HIS A 42 2.71 11.05 5.40
CA HIS A 42 3.52 11.80 4.45
C HIS A 42 2.99 11.69 3.01
N TRP A 43 2.54 10.50 2.61
CA TRP A 43 1.87 10.29 1.33
C TRP A 43 0.62 11.16 1.18
N HIS A 44 -0.18 11.29 2.24
CA HIS A 44 -1.38 12.12 2.22
C HIS A 44 -1.03 13.60 2.04
N SER A 45 0.04 14.08 2.68
CA SER A 45 0.53 15.45 2.49
C SER A 45 0.95 15.70 1.04
N LEU A 46 1.79 14.82 0.48
CA LEU A 46 2.24 14.92 -0.91
C LEU A 46 1.07 14.93 -1.90
N LEU A 47 0.07 14.08 -1.67
CA LEU A 47 -1.12 14.02 -2.51
C LEU A 47 -1.95 15.31 -2.44
N GLN A 48 -2.11 15.90 -1.25
CA GLN A 48 -2.81 17.17 -1.09
C GLN A 48 -2.07 18.31 -1.81
N GLU A 49 -0.74 18.38 -1.65
CA GLU A 49 0.09 19.37 -2.31
C GLU A 49 0.02 19.26 -3.84
N ALA A 50 0.13 18.03 -4.38
CA ALA A 50 0.00 17.78 -5.82
C ALA A 50 -1.37 18.22 -6.35
N ARG A 51 -2.46 17.91 -5.65
CA ARG A 51 -3.82 18.34 -6.03
C ARG A 51 -3.99 19.86 -6.03
N GLN A 52 -3.40 20.55 -5.07
CA GLN A 52 -3.44 22.00 -5.02
C GLN A 52 -2.67 22.63 -6.18
N LEU A 53 -1.51 22.08 -6.54
CA LEU A 53 -0.73 22.52 -7.69
C LEU A 53 -1.48 22.29 -8.99
N ASP A 54 -2.09 21.12 -9.14
CA ASP A 54 -2.87 20.75 -10.32
C ASP A 54 -4.07 21.67 -10.52
N THR A 55 -4.79 21.97 -9.44
CA THR A 55 -5.91 22.93 -9.48
C THR A 55 -5.45 24.30 -9.94
N ARG A 56 -4.27 24.77 -9.49
CA ARG A 56 -3.69 26.05 -9.92
C ARG A 56 -3.27 26.02 -11.39
N ILE A 57 -2.65 24.92 -11.84
CA ILE A 57 -2.27 24.74 -13.24
C ILE A 57 -3.50 24.81 -14.14
N ASP A 58 -4.58 24.11 -13.78
CA ASP A 58 -5.82 24.11 -14.55
C ASP A 58 -6.45 25.51 -14.65
N GLN A 59 -6.43 26.29 -13.55
CA GLN A 59 -6.90 27.68 -13.54
C GLN A 59 -6.08 28.59 -14.49
N HIS A 60 -4.76 28.38 -14.57
CA HIS A 60 -3.88 29.15 -15.45
C HIS A 60 -3.93 28.69 -16.91
N ARG A 61 -4.27 27.41 -17.16
CA ARG A 61 -4.33 26.81 -18.49
C ARG A 61 -5.42 27.42 -19.37
N SER A 62 -6.49 27.95 -18.79
CA SER A 62 -7.59 28.61 -19.50
C SER A 62 -7.22 29.95 -20.15
N VAL A 63 -6.04 30.51 -19.84
CA VAL A 63 -5.69 31.92 -20.14
C VAL A 63 -4.49 32.05 -21.10
N ALA A 64 -3.71 30.99 -21.34
CA ALA A 64 -2.42 31.09 -22.05
C ALA A 64 -2.34 30.24 -23.34
N PRO A 65 -1.67 30.73 -24.41
CA PRO A 65 -1.37 29.93 -25.60
C PRO A 65 -0.39 28.79 -25.29
N GLN A 66 -0.77 27.54 -25.59
CA GLN A 66 -0.18 26.31 -25.02
C GLN A 66 1.04 25.73 -25.76
N ASN A 67 1.41 26.25 -26.94
CA ASN A 67 2.32 25.51 -27.85
C ASN A 67 3.74 25.27 -27.32
N ASN A 68 4.29 26.15 -26.47
CA ASN A 68 5.67 26.00 -25.97
C ASN A 68 5.78 25.12 -24.71
N LEU A 69 4.65 24.73 -24.10
CA LEU A 69 4.63 24.00 -22.82
C LEU A 69 4.32 22.51 -22.96
N LEU A 70 4.04 22.04 -24.17
CA LEU A 70 3.65 20.66 -24.46
C LEU A 70 4.61 19.62 -23.88
N PRO A 71 5.95 19.71 -24.05
CA PRO A 71 6.87 18.71 -23.52
C PRO A 71 6.81 18.58 -22.00
N SER A 72 6.69 19.69 -21.28
CA SER A 72 6.60 19.70 -19.81
C SER A 72 5.28 19.10 -19.32
N PHE A 73 4.18 19.30 -20.07
CA PHE A 73 2.90 18.66 -19.78
C PHE A 73 2.93 17.15 -20.05
N GLU A 74 3.59 16.70 -21.12
CA GLU A 74 3.77 15.28 -21.43
C GLU A 74 4.56 14.57 -20.33
N GLN A 75 5.70 15.14 -19.92
CA GLN A 75 6.51 14.59 -18.82
C GLN A 75 5.69 14.48 -17.53
N ARG A 76 4.95 15.53 -17.16
CA ARG A 76 4.09 15.52 -15.98
C ARG A 76 3.02 14.43 -16.06
N THR A 77 2.38 14.30 -17.23
CA THR A 77 1.32 13.29 -17.45
C THR A 77 1.87 11.87 -17.36
N GLU A 78 3.09 11.65 -17.87
CA GLU A 78 3.77 10.36 -17.75
C GLU A 78 4.10 10.04 -16.29
N LEU A 79 4.59 11.00 -15.50
CA LEU A 79 4.81 10.79 -14.07
C LEU A 79 3.51 10.50 -13.30
N MET A 80 2.42 11.20 -13.61
CA MET A 80 1.09 10.90 -13.04
C MET A 80 0.68 9.44 -13.30
N ARG A 81 0.89 8.98 -14.54
CA ARG A 81 0.61 7.59 -14.94
C ARG A 81 1.46 6.60 -14.15
N GLN A 82 2.76 6.89 -14.00
CA GLN A 82 3.68 6.05 -13.22
C GLN A 82 3.27 5.99 -11.75
N VAL A 83 2.88 7.12 -11.14
CA VAL A 83 2.38 7.18 -9.76
C VAL A 83 1.15 6.30 -9.60
N ALA A 84 0.20 6.37 -10.53
CA ALA A 84 -1.00 5.54 -10.49
C ALA A 84 -0.67 4.04 -10.55
N LEU A 85 0.26 3.64 -11.44
CA LEU A 85 0.72 2.26 -11.54
C LEU A 85 1.42 1.81 -10.25
N GLN A 86 2.27 2.64 -9.68
CA GLN A 86 3.03 2.29 -8.49
C GLN A 86 2.14 2.17 -7.24
N CYS A 87 1.10 3.01 -7.14
CA CYS A 87 0.04 2.85 -6.14
C CYS A 87 -0.64 1.48 -6.25
N GLN A 88 -0.98 1.04 -7.47
CA GLN A 88 -1.60 -0.28 -7.68
C GLN A 88 -0.66 -1.42 -7.25
N GLN A 89 0.64 -1.31 -7.55
CA GLN A 89 1.63 -2.31 -7.14
C GLN A 89 1.78 -2.39 -5.62
N VAL A 90 1.94 -1.25 -4.95
CA VAL A 90 2.04 -1.17 -3.49
C VAL A 90 0.79 -1.73 -2.81
N TYR A 91 -0.40 -1.40 -3.34
CA TYR A 91 -1.67 -1.93 -2.83
C TYR A 91 -1.77 -3.45 -3.00
N SER A 92 -1.40 -3.98 -4.17
CA SER A 92 -1.37 -5.43 -4.43
C SER A 92 -0.43 -6.15 -3.47
N GLN A 93 0.77 -5.60 -3.27
CA GLN A 93 1.76 -6.15 -2.35
C GLN A 93 1.25 -6.17 -0.89
N ALA A 94 0.62 -5.09 -0.43
CA ALA A 94 0.04 -5.03 0.90
C ALA A 94 -1.06 -6.08 1.11
N ASN A 95 -1.91 -6.30 0.10
CA ASN A 95 -2.96 -7.32 0.17
C ASN A 95 -2.39 -8.74 0.19
N LEU A 96 -1.33 -9.02 -0.57
CA LEU A 96 -0.66 -10.31 -0.53
C LEU A 96 -0.12 -10.60 0.87
N LEU A 97 0.60 -9.65 1.48
CA LEU A 97 1.12 -9.77 2.84
C LEU A 97 0.00 -9.99 3.86
N LYS A 98 -1.10 -9.24 3.73
CA LYS A 98 -2.29 -9.41 4.58
C LYS A 98 -2.85 -10.83 4.46
N ALA A 99 -2.97 -11.37 3.25
CA ALA A 99 -3.47 -12.73 3.03
C ALA A 99 -2.55 -13.78 3.67
N MET A 100 -1.24 -13.66 3.47
CA MET A 100 -0.26 -14.57 4.06
C MET A 100 -0.28 -14.56 5.59
N VAL A 101 -0.33 -13.37 6.20
CA VAL A 101 -0.43 -13.23 7.67
C VAL A 101 -1.75 -13.81 8.17
N SER A 102 -2.86 -13.57 7.46
CA SER A 102 -4.17 -14.11 7.84
C SER A 102 -4.19 -15.63 7.80
N ASP A 103 -3.61 -16.23 6.77
CA ASP A 103 -3.48 -17.68 6.64
C ASP A 103 -2.62 -18.28 7.75
N GLU A 104 -1.50 -17.64 8.09
CA GLU A 104 -0.62 -18.12 9.15
C GLU A 104 -1.29 -18.02 10.53
N LEU A 105 -1.99 -16.92 10.82
CA LEU A 105 -2.79 -16.77 12.03
C LEU A 105 -3.89 -17.84 12.12
N ASN A 106 -4.57 -18.13 11.00
CA ASN A 106 -5.57 -19.19 10.94
C ASN A 106 -4.95 -20.56 11.23
N LYS A 107 -3.81 -20.89 10.62
CA LYS A 107 -3.10 -22.15 10.91
C LYS A 107 -2.70 -22.27 12.37
N LEU A 108 -2.14 -21.20 12.96
CA LEU A 108 -1.77 -21.16 14.37
C LEU A 108 -2.99 -21.34 15.29
N GLN A 109 -4.12 -20.71 14.97
CA GLN A 109 -5.36 -20.86 15.72
C GLN A 109 -5.87 -22.31 15.68
N HIS A 110 -5.86 -22.95 14.51
CA HIS A 110 -6.26 -24.35 14.36
C HIS A 110 -5.28 -25.30 15.05
N GLY A 111 -3.97 -25.06 14.94
CA GLY A 111 -2.95 -25.80 15.67
C GLY A 111 -3.12 -25.69 17.20
N ARG A 112 -3.40 -24.49 17.71
CA ARG A 112 -3.71 -24.29 19.14
C ARG A 112 -4.97 -25.02 19.56
N LYS A 113 -6.04 -25.02 18.74
CA LYS A 113 -7.26 -25.80 19.01
C LYS A 113 -6.99 -27.30 19.01
N ALA A 114 -6.19 -27.82 18.08
CA ALA A 114 -5.81 -29.24 18.03
C ALA A 114 -5.00 -29.67 19.25
N LEU A 115 -4.03 -28.85 19.67
CA LEU A 115 -3.21 -29.10 20.87
C LEU A 115 -4.02 -28.94 22.18
N GLY A 116 -4.95 -27.98 22.23
CA GLY A 116 -5.87 -27.78 23.36
C GLY A 116 -6.91 -28.90 23.47
N GLY A 117 -7.39 -29.43 22.35
CA GLY A 117 -8.29 -30.58 22.29
C GLY A 117 -7.65 -31.89 22.78
N TYR A 118 -6.32 -32.01 22.67
CA TYR A 118 -5.57 -33.16 23.19
C TYR A 118 -5.50 -33.21 24.73
N LYS A 119 -5.77 -32.08 25.42
CA LYS A 119 -5.84 -32.03 26.90
C LYS A 119 -7.24 -32.31 27.46
N GLY A 120 -8.23 -32.56 26.63
CA GLY A 120 -9.64 -32.63 27.03
C GLY A 120 -10.37 -33.88 26.58
N SER A 121 -9.87 -35.08 26.90
CA SER A 121 -10.71 -36.27 27.17
C SER A 121 -9.89 -37.44 27.70
N SER A 122 -9.34 -37.31 28.91
CA SER A 122 -9.23 -38.47 29.80
C SER A 122 -10.63 -38.68 30.39
N ASN A 123 -11.55 -39.20 29.58
CA ASN A 123 -12.80 -39.71 30.11
C ASN A 123 -12.68 -41.22 30.17
N ASN A 124 -12.38 -41.69 31.38
CA ASN A 124 -12.58 -43.05 31.85
C ASN A 124 -13.89 -43.65 31.29
N LYS A 125 -13.78 -44.43 30.21
CA LYS A 125 -14.67 -45.56 29.97
C LYS A 125 -13.78 -46.76 29.68
N GLY A 126 -13.27 -47.34 30.77
CA GLY A 126 -12.73 -48.69 30.75
C GLY A 126 -13.83 -49.64 30.25
N SER A 127 -13.76 -50.00 28.97
CA SER A 127 -14.48 -51.16 28.47
C SER A 127 -13.72 -52.39 28.96
N ARG A 128 -14.24 -53.02 30.02
CA ARG A 128 -13.79 -54.36 30.43
C ARG A 128 -14.13 -55.30 29.27
N LEU A 129 -13.11 -55.72 28.52
CA LEU A 129 -13.20 -56.92 27.70
C LEU A 129 -13.30 -58.11 28.67
N THR A 130 -14.52 -58.50 29.03
CA THR A 130 -14.75 -59.84 29.56
C THR A 130 -14.64 -60.80 28.37
N ALA A 131 -13.49 -61.47 28.26
CA ALA A 131 -13.39 -62.69 27.48
C ALA A 131 -14.30 -63.73 28.15
N SER A 132 -15.40 -64.08 27.50
CA SER A 132 -16.19 -65.26 27.86
C SER A 132 -15.51 -66.49 27.26
N LEU A 133 -15.14 -67.40 28.14
CA LEU A 133 -14.81 -68.81 27.86
C LEU A 133 -16.07 -69.57 27.44
#